data_AF-A0A8C5U4L1-F1
#
_entry.id   AF-A0A8C5U4L1-F1
#
_cell.length_a   1.000
_cell.length_b   1.000
_cell.length_c   1.000
_cell.angle_alpha   90.00
_cell.angle_beta   90.00
_cell.angle_gamma   90.00
#
_symmetry.space_group_name_H-M   'P 1'
#
loop_
_entity.id
_entity.type
_entity.pdbx_description
1 polymer ?
#
loop_
_entity_poly.entity_id
_entity_poly.type
_entity_poly.pdbx_seq_one_letter_code
_entity_poly.pdbx_strand_id
1 'polypeptide(L)'
;IHCFPYVKKRIPVMYQHHTDLNPIEVAIDEMSKKVAELRQLCSSAEVDMIKLQLKLQGSVILFASVLEKQFVEACGHALGVNERLIKEDQLEYQEEMKANYREMAKELSEIMHEQVYVCSALHRALLIFFLSVGV
;
A
#
# COMPACT_ATOMS: atom_id res chain seq x y z
N ILE A 1 -32.34 29.63 2.08
CA ILE A 1 -31.55 28.41 1.79
C ILE A 1 -31.55 28.22 0.28
N HIS A 2 -30.39 28.16 -0.35
CA HIS A 2 -30.24 27.90 -1.78
C HIS A 2 -29.60 26.52 -1.97
N CYS A 3 -30.05 25.75 -2.96
CA CYS A 3 -29.58 24.39 -3.23
C CYS A 3 -29.11 24.27 -4.69
N PHE A 4 -28.23 23.31 -4.99
CA PHE A 4 -27.92 22.96 -6.36
C PHE A 4 -29.00 22.05 -6.97
N PRO A 5 -29.35 22.23 -8.26
CA PRO A 5 -28.92 23.30 -9.17
C PRO A 5 -29.58 24.67 -8.86
N TYR A 6 -28.90 25.78 -9.16
CA TYR A 6 -29.37 27.16 -8.89
C TYR A 6 -29.13 28.12 -10.06
N VAL A 7 -29.93 29.19 -10.13
CA VAL A 7 -29.85 30.21 -11.19
C VAL A 7 -28.52 30.98 -11.19
N LYS A 8 -27.84 31.07 -10.04
CA LYS A 8 -26.47 31.63 -9.94
C LYS A 8 -25.45 30.50 -9.89
N LYS A 9 -24.31 30.70 -10.57
CA LYS A 9 -23.16 29.76 -10.58
C LYS A 9 -22.43 29.65 -9.23
N ARG A 10 -22.72 30.52 -8.26
CA ARG A 10 -22.09 30.54 -6.93
C ARG A 10 -23.16 30.73 -5.87
N ILE A 11 -23.08 29.94 -4.81
CA ILE A 11 -23.90 30.04 -3.60
C ILE A 11 -22.92 30.24 -2.43
N PRO A 12 -23.07 31.28 -1.59
CA PRO A 12 -22.22 31.47 -0.42
C PRO A 12 -22.46 30.35 0.60
N VAL A 13 -21.38 29.86 1.22
CA VAL A 13 -21.46 28.91 2.33
C VAL A 13 -22.05 29.64 3.54
N MET A 14 -23.20 29.16 4.00
CA MET A 14 -23.92 29.77 5.13
C MET A 14 -23.39 29.28 6.50
N TYR A 15 -22.87 28.05 6.55
CA TYR A 15 -22.41 27.40 7.76
C TYR A 15 -21.41 26.28 7.43
N GLN A 16 -20.43 26.05 8.30
CA GLN A 16 -19.41 25.01 8.17
C GLN A 16 -19.11 24.41 9.54
N HIS A 17 -18.89 23.10 9.58
CA HIS A 17 -18.43 22.36 10.75
C HIS A 17 -17.39 21.32 10.32
N HIS A 18 -16.48 20.96 11.22
CA HIS A 18 -15.39 20.03 10.97
C HIS A 18 -15.36 18.91 12.02
N THR A 19 -14.96 17.73 11.58
CA THR A 19 -14.69 16.58 12.43
C THR A 19 -13.30 16.07 12.10
N ASP A 20 -12.46 16.00 13.13
CA ASP A 20 -11.12 15.45 13.01
C ASP A 20 -11.15 13.93 13.17
N LEU A 21 -10.30 13.26 12.40
CA LEU A 21 -10.13 11.81 12.45
C LEU A 21 -8.75 11.50 13.03
N ASN A 22 -8.69 10.53 13.93
CA ASN A 22 -7.45 10.00 14.45
C ASN A 22 -6.70 9.18 13.39
N PRO A 23 -5.38 8.98 13.51
CA PRO A 23 -4.60 8.23 12.52
C PRO A 23 -5.13 6.82 12.21
N ILE A 24 -5.66 6.10 13.21
CA ILE A 24 -6.28 4.80 13.00
C ILE A 24 -7.59 4.89 12.20
N GLU A 25 -8.39 5.94 12.42
CA GLU A 25 -9.64 6.16 11.71
C GLU A 25 -9.38 6.51 10.25
N VAL A 26 -8.33 7.29 9.97
CA VAL A 26 -7.87 7.58 8.60
C VAL A 26 -7.45 6.29 7.88
N ALA A 27 -6.65 5.43 8.53
CA ALA A 27 -6.22 4.17 7.94
C ALA A 27 -7.40 3.23 7.65
N ILE A 28 -8.38 3.16 8.57
CA ILE A 28 -9.59 2.35 8.39
C ILE A 28 -10.43 2.88 7.22
N ASP A 29 -10.64 4.20 7.14
CA ASP A 29 -11.41 4.82 6.06
C ASP A 29 -10.76 4.59 4.69
N GLU A 30 -9.44 4.74 4.60
CA GLU A 30 -8.69 4.48 3.36
C GLU A 30 -8.79 3.01 2.93
N MET A 31 -8.56 2.07 3.85
CA MET A 31 -8.69 0.64 3.56
C MET A 31 -10.12 0.25 3.19
N SER A 32 -11.12 0.82 3.86
CA SER A 32 -12.54 0.54 3.58
C SER A 32 -12.95 1.04 2.20
N LYS A 33 -12.52 2.26 1.82
CA LYS A 33 -12.70 2.80 0.47
C LYS A 33 -12.03 1.93 -0.58
N LYS A 34 -10.82 1.42 -0.27
CA LYS A 34 -10.09 0.55 -1.20
C LYS A 34 -10.80 -0.78 -1.44
N VAL A 35 -11.32 -1.40 -0.38
CA VAL A 35 -12.11 -2.64 -0.48
C VAL A 35 -13.40 -2.38 -1.28
N ALA A 36 -14.09 -1.27 -1.00
CA ALA A 36 -15.32 -0.91 -1.73
C ALA A 36 -15.05 -0.68 -3.22
N GLU A 37 -13.97 0.03 -3.56
CA GLU A 37 -13.56 0.28 -4.95
C GLU A 37 -13.30 -1.04 -5.70
N LEU A 38 -12.53 -1.96 -5.11
CA LEU A 38 -12.23 -3.25 -5.74
C LEU A 38 -13.49 -4.11 -5.89
N ARG A 39 -14.35 -4.16 -4.87
CA ARG A 39 -15.62 -4.89 -4.94
C ARG A 39 -16.52 -4.36 -6.06
N GLN A 40 -16.62 -3.03 -6.17
CA GLN A 40 -17.43 -2.39 -7.20
C GLN A 40 -16.92 -2.73 -8.61
N LEU A 41 -15.60 -2.69 -8.82
CA LEU A 41 -14.99 -3.05 -10.10
C LEU A 41 -15.30 -4.50 -10.48
N CYS A 42 -15.26 -5.43 -9.52
CA CYS A 42 -15.60 -6.83 -9.75
C CYS A 42 -17.10 -7.08 -9.98
N SER A 43 -17.99 -6.25 -9.42
CA SER A 43 -19.44 -6.39 -9.55
C SER A 43 -20.06 -5.64 -10.76
N SER A 44 -19.24 -4.90 -11.51
CA SER A 44 -19.72 -4.12 -12.65
C SER A 44 -20.26 -5.03 -13.76
N ALA A 45 -21.39 -4.65 -14.37
CA ALA A 45 -21.98 -5.39 -15.49
C ALA A 45 -21.04 -5.48 -16.70
N GLU A 46 -20.25 -4.41 -16.91
CA GLU A 46 -19.13 -4.39 -17.85
C GLU A 46 -17.85 -4.14 -17.05
N VAL A 47 -16.97 -5.13 -17.01
CA VAL A 47 -15.73 -5.03 -16.22
C VAL A 47 -14.65 -4.35 -17.04
N ASP A 48 -14.22 -3.17 -16.59
CA ASP A 48 -13.05 -2.46 -17.13
C ASP A 48 -11.78 -3.16 -16.65
N MET A 49 -11.23 -4.02 -17.51
CA MET A 49 -10.03 -4.82 -17.23
C MET A 49 -8.81 -3.97 -16.90
N ILE A 50 -8.62 -2.83 -17.58
CA ILE A 50 -7.45 -1.98 -17.35
C ILE A 50 -7.56 -1.35 -15.98
N LYS A 51 -8.73 -0.77 -15.67
CA LYS A 51 -8.96 -0.14 -14.37
C LYS A 51 -8.88 -1.14 -13.23
N LEU A 52 -9.42 -2.35 -13.41
CA LEU A 52 -9.32 -3.42 -12.42
C LEU A 52 -7.86 -3.82 -12.18
N GLN A 53 -7.10 -4.08 -13.25
CA GLN A 53 -5.69 -4.45 -13.16
C GLN A 53 -4.86 -3.37 -12.48
N LEU A 54 -5.01 -2.10 -12.88
CA LEU A 54 -4.30 -0.97 -12.28
C LEU A 54 -4.57 -0.85 -10.78
N LYS A 55 -5.85 -0.94 -10.38
CA LYS A 55 -6.25 -0.78 -8.98
C LYS A 55 -5.84 -1.97 -8.13
N LEU A 56 -5.96 -3.19 -8.64
CA LEU A 56 -5.53 -4.39 -7.95
C LEU A 56 -4.00 -4.41 -7.78
N GLN A 57 -3.26 -4.15 -8.86
CA GLN A 57 -1.80 -4.11 -8.86
C GLN A 57 -1.27 -3.07 -7.87
N GLY A 58 -1.81 -1.84 -7.90
CA GLY A 58 -1.42 -0.80 -6.95
C GLY A 58 -1.71 -1.18 -5.50
N SER A 59 -2.82 -1.89 -5.24
CA SER A 59 -3.18 -2.33 -3.88
C SER A 59 -2.20 -3.38 -3.35
N VAL A 60 -1.95 -4.43 -4.13
CA VAL A 60 -1.12 -5.56 -3.71
C VAL A 60 0.32 -5.12 -3.54
N ILE A 61 0.87 -4.36 -4.49
CA ILE A 61 2.29 -3.95 -4.46
C ILE A 61 2.53 -2.93 -3.37
N LEU A 62 1.70 -1.88 -3.28
CA LEU A 62 1.87 -0.85 -2.26
C LEU A 62 1.76 -1.47 -0.86
N PHE A 63 0.76 -2.31 -0.64
CA PHE A 63 0.55 -2.95 0.65
C PHE A 63 1.68 -3.91 1.01
N ALA A 64 2.10 -4.79 0.10
CA ALA A 64 3.24 -5.68 0.33
C ALA A 64 4.52 -4.89 0.64
N SER A 65 4.77 -3.82 -0.13
CA SER A 65 5.94 -2.95 0.05
C SER A 65 5.96 -2.23 1.39
N VAL A 66 4.79 -1.76 1.85
CA VAL A 66 4.65 -1.06 3.13
C VAL A 66 4.76 -2.04 4.29
N LEU A 67 4.08 -3.19 4.21
CA LEU A 67 4.14 -4.22 5.24
C LEU A 67 5.55 -4.74 5.44
N GLU A 68 6.30 -5.01 4.38
CA GLU A 68 7.69 -5.44 4.50
C GLU A 68 8.52 -4.40 5.24
N LYS A 69 8.48 -3.13 4.80
CA LYS A 69 9.28 -2.07 5.40
C LYS A 69 8.99 -1.94 6.89
N GLN A 70 7.71 -1.97 7.27
CA GLN A 70 7.29 -1.91 8.66
C GLN A 70 7.74 -3.15 9.46
N PHE A 71 7.69 -4.34 8.86
CA PHE A 71 8.13 -5.56 9.50
C PHE A 71 9.64 -5.58 9.73
N VAL A 72 10.44 -5.25 8.71
CA VAL A 72 11.91 -5.16 8.81
C VAL A 72 12.32 -4.12 9.86
N GLU A 73 11.67 -2.96 9.86
CA GLU A 73 11.90 -1.91 10.87
C GLU A 73 11.57 -2.39 12.28
N ALA A 74 10.42 -3.05 12.48
CA ALA A 74 10.02 -3.59 13.77
C ALA A 74 10.98 -4.69 14.28
N CYS A 75 11.41 -5.59 13.40
CA CYS A 75 12.41 -6.61 13.72
C CYS A 75 13.76 -6.00 14.09
N GLY A 76 14.22 -5.00 13.33
CA GLY A 76 15.45 -4.28 13.64
C GLY A 76 15.38 -3.57 14.99
N HIS A 77 14.25 -2.93 15.29
CA HIS A 77 14.02 -2.31 16.59
C HIS A 77 14.04 -3.34 17.73
N ALA A 78 13.32 -4.46 17.58
CA ALA A 78 13.28 -5.53 18.57
C ALA A 78 14.67 -6.13 18.84
N LEU A 79 15.49 -6.32 17.80
CA LEU A 79 16.88 -6.78 17.95
C LEU A 79 17.75 -5.78 18.70
N GLY A 80 17.61 -4.49 18.41
CA GLY A 80 18.32 -3.43 19.12
C GLY A 80 17.91 -3.31 20.59
N VAL A 81 16.65 -3.60 20.91
CA VAL A 81 16.21 -3.74 22.31
C VAL A 81 16.81 -4.99 22.93
N ASN A 82 16.79 -6.13 22.25
CA ASN A 82 17.33 -7.39 22.77
C ASN A 82 18.82 -7.26 23.12
N GLU A 83 19.61 -6.62 22.26
CA GLU A 83 21.04 -6.37 22.48
C GLU A 83 21.36 -5.63 23.79
N ARG A 84 20.44 -4.80 24.28
CA ARG A 84 20.61 -4.05 25.53
C ARG A 84 20.22 -4.84 26.78
N LEU A 85 19.49 -5.94 26.61
CA LEU A 85 18.90 -6.74 27.69
C LEU A 85 19.62 -8.06 27.95
N ILE A 86 20.34 -8.57 26.95
CA ILE A 86 21.06 -9.84 27.02
C ILE A 86 22.27 -9.78 27.97
N LYS A 87 22.65 -10.94 28.49
CA LYS A 87 23.86 -11.16 29.29
C LYS A 87 25.01 -11.65 28.41
N GLU A 88 26.24 -11.66 28.96
CA GLU A 88 27.45 -12.07 28.21
C GLU A 88 27.34 -13.47 27.61
N ASP A 89 26.69 -14.41 28.29
CA ASP A 89 26.48 -15.79 27.83
C ASP A 89 25.53 -15.90 26.62
N GLN A 90 24.81 -14.82 26.27
CA GLN A 90 23.86 -14.78 25.16
C GLN A 90 24.37 -13.97 23.96
N LEU A 91 25.60 -13.45 24.01
CA LEU A 91 26.15 -12.62 22.92
C LEU A 91 26.25 -13.37 21.59
N GLU A 92 26.67 -14.64 21.61
CA GLU A 92 26.78 -15.46 20.40
C GLU A 92 25.41 -15.68 19.75
N TYR A 93 24.38 -15.96 20.57
CA TYR A 93 23.01 -16.10 20.10
C TYR A 93 22.48 -14.81 19.48
N GLN A 94 22.75 -13.65 20.08
CA GLN A 94 22.35 -12.36 19.53
C GLN A 94 23.04 -12.06 18.19
N GLU A 95 24.32 -12.40 18.03
CA GLU A 95 25.02 -12.21 16.76
C GLU A 95 24.46 -13.12 15.66
N GLU A 96 24.09 -14.36 16.01
CA GLU A 96 23.37 -15.26 15.09
C GLU A 96 22.00 -14.70 14.71
N MET A 97 21.21 -14.20 15.67
CA MET A 97 19.92 -13.54 15.39
C MET A 97 20.09 -12.33 14.45
N LYS A 98 21.13 -11.51 14.65
CA LYS A 98 21.45 -10.40 13.76
C LYS A 98 21.86 -10.89 12.38
N ALA A 99 22.59 -12.00 12.27
CA ALA A 99 22.94 -12.60 10.98
C ALA A 99 21.69 -13.06 10.22
N ASN A 100 20.79 -13.79 10.89
CA ASN A 100 19.53 -14.25 10.31
C ASN A 100 18.65 -13.08 9.88
N TYR A 101 18.59 -12.02 10.67
CA TYR A 101 17.87 -10.80 10.29
C TYR A 101 18.44 -10.14 9.03
N ARG A 102 19.77 -10.07 8.90
CA ARG A 102 20.41 -9.50 7.70
C ARG A 102 20.12 -10.33 6.46
N GLU A 103 20.12 -11.65 6.58
CA GLU A 103 19.77 -12.55 5.48
C GLU A 103 18.29 -12.41 5.09
N MET A 104 17.39 -12.46 6.06
CA MET A 104 15.95 -12.24 5.84
C MET A 104 15.66 -10.88 5.18
N ALA A 105 16.27 -9.80 5.67
CA ALA A 105 16.08 -8.46 5.10
C ALA A 105 16.58 -8.38 3.65
N LYS A 106 17.64 -9.13 3.31
CA LYS A 106 18.17 -9.20 1.95
C LYS A 106 17.23 -9.98 1.03
N GLU A 107 16.77 -11.16 1.43
CA GLU A 107 15.83 -11.97 0.64
C GLU A 107 14.53 -11.22 0.35
N LEU A 108 13.98 -10.57 1.37
CA LEU A 108 12.76 -9.75 1.24
C LEU A 108 12.97 -8.59 0.25
N SER A 109 14.10 -7.89 0.37
CA SER A 109 14.47 -6.82 -0.57
C SER A 109 14.60 -7.32 -2.02
N GLU A 110 15.13 -8.52 -2.24
CA GLU A 110 15.27 -9.11 -3.58
C GLU A 110 13.89 -9.45 -4.18
N ILE A 111 13.01 -10.08 -3.39
CA ILE A 111 11.63 -10.41 -3.81
C ILE A 111 10.85 -9.13 -4.16
N MET A 112 11.00 -8.06 -3.39
CA MET A 112 10.33 -6.80 -3.65
C MET A 112 10.82 -6.10 -4.92
N HIS A 113 12.13 -6.07 -5.15
CA HIS A 113 12.68 -5.51 -6.38
C HIS A 113 12.21 -6.27 -7.62
N GLU A 114 12.08 -7.59 -7.52
CA GLU A 114 11.59 -8.44 -8.60
C GLU A 114 10.10 -8.20 -8.88
N GLN A 115 9.25 -8.07 -7.86
CA GLN A 115 7.82 -7.77 -8.04
C GLN A 115 7.55 -6.37 -8.63
N VAL A 116 8.33 -5.36 -8.25
CA VAL A 116 8.27 -4.02 -8.87
C VAL A 116 8.69 -4.08 -10.35
N TYR A 117 9.70 -4.89 -10.68
CA TYR A 117 10.17 -5.07 -12.05
C TYR A 117 9.12 -5.81 -12.92
N VAL A 118 8.57 -6.92 -12.44
CA VAL A 118 7.48 -7.68 -13.12
C VAL A 118 6.27 -6.78 -13.35
N CYS A 119 5.89 -5.96 -12.38
CA CYS A 119 4.84 -4.95 -12.51
C CYS A 119 5.11 -3.95 -13.64
N SER A 120 6.32 -3.39 -13.69
CA SER A 120 6.72 -2.44 -14.72
C SER A 120 6.81 -3.08 -16.12
N ALA A 121 7.23 -4.35 -16.20
CA ALA A 121 7.28 -5.13 -17.42
C ALA A 121 5.88 -5.48 -17.92
N LEU A 122 4.95 -5.86 -17.04
CA LEU A 122 3.55 -6.11 -17.38
C LEU A 122 2.88 -4.84 -17.90
N HIS A 123 3.13 -3.70 -17.25
CA HIS A 123 2.62 -2.40 -17.69
C HIS A 123 3.14 -2.02 -19.08
N ARG A 124 4.44 -2.24 -19.34
CA ARG A 124 5.04 -2.05 -20.68
C ARG A 124 4.46 -3.03 -21.70
N ALA A 125 4.28 -4.30 -21.36
CA ALA A 125 3.70 -5.30 -22.24
C ALA A 125 2.24 -5.00 -22.58
N LEU A 126 1.44 -4.54 -21.61
CA LEU A 126 0.07 -4.08 -21.82
C LEU A 126 0.04 -2.83 -22.71
N LEU A 127 0.88 -1.82 -22.45
CA LEU A 127 1.00 -0.64 -23.31
C LEU A 127 1.39 -1.02 -24.75
N ILE A 128 2.32 -1.95 -24.93
CA ILE A 128 2.70 -2.47 -26.25
C ILE A 128 1.52 -3.19 -26.90
N PHE A 129 0.77 -4.01 -26.15
CA PHE A 129 -0.42 -4.70 -26.64
C PHE A 129 -1.52 -3.70 -27.08
N PHE A 130 -1.78 -2.64 -26.31
CA PHE A 130 -2.74 -1.59 -26.71
C PHE A 130 -2.29 -0.81 -27.95
N LEU A 131 -1.01 -0.47 -28.05
CA LEU A 131 -0.45 0.19 -29.23
C LEU A 131 -0.45 -0.71 -30.48
N SER A 132 -0.43 -2.03 -30.31
CA SER A 132 -0.42 -3.00 -31.42
C SER A 132 -1.82 -3.49 -31.81
N VAL A 133 -2.82 -3.41 -30.92
CA VAL A 133 -4.21 -3.80 -31.20
C VAL A 133 -5.09 -2.63 -31.65
N GLY A 134 -4.65 -1.37 -31.49
CA GLY A 134 -5.28 -0.22 -32.14
C GLY A 134 -6.72 0.07 -31.68
N VAL A 135 -6.94 0.09 -30.37
CA VAL A 135 -8.13 0.74 -29.76
C VAL A 135 -7.77 2.17 -29.38
#